data_AF-A0A212UDT7-F1
#
_entry.id   AF-A0A212UDT7-F1
#
_cell.length_a   1.000
_cell.length_b   1.000
_cell.length_c   1.000
_cell.angle_alpha   90.00
_cell.angle_beta   90.00
_cell.angle_gamma   90.00
#
_symmetry.space_group_name_H-M   'P 1'
#
loop_
_entity.id
_entity.type
_entity.pdbx_description
1 polymer ?
#
loop_
_entity_poly.entity_id
_entity_poly.type
_entity_poly.pdbx_seq_one_letter_code
_entity_poly.pdbx_strand_id
1 'polypeptide(L)'
;MRYCLCLLLAAFLATPVLGQQPVPASIAALVGQLEQNADEKLPEAPLKEARRTFAQTRQRYSRGLPPGSQLYLTAQILNEAAVPEPVVVRVASWEAGRVVGHIVRLHSDGTSVAAAPAEFEEAAVLDWALLRPNGSEEGNHLGKFLELEERLAALSDH
;
A
#
# COMPACT_ATOMS: atom_id res chain seq x y z
N MET A 1 -47.50 8.93 -47.75
CA MET A 1 -47.32 9.62 -46.46
C MET A 1 -46.29 8.87 -45.64
N ARG A 2 -45.19 9.53 -45.27
CA ARG A 2 -44.03 8.99 -44.54
C ARG A 2 -44.39 8.87 -43.06
N TYR A 3 -44.17 7.70 -42.45
CA TYR A 3 -44.04 7.59 -41.00
C TYR A 3 -42.57 7.33 -40.68
N CYS A 4 -41.99 8.30 -39.96
CA CYS A 4 -40.58 8.39 -39.63
C CYS A 4 -40.31 7.54 -38.39
N LEU A 5 -39.36 6.61 -38.53
CA LEU A 5 -38.82 5.77 -37.47
C LEU A 5 -37.97 6.66 -36.53
N CYS A 6 -38.35 6.76 -35.25
CA CYS A 6 -37.49 7.35 -34.22
C CYS A 6 -37.02 6.23 -33.27
N LEU A 7 -35.85 5.66 -33.59
CA LEU A 7 -35.06 4.83 -32.68
C LEU A 7 -34.36 5.76 -31.69
N LEU A 8 -34.78 5.75 -30.43
CA LEU A 8 -34.06 6.37 -29.32
C LEU A 8 -33.01 5.39 -28.81
N LEU A 9 -31.77 5.57 -29.25
CA LEU A 9 -30.59 4.90 -28.71
C LEU A 9 -30.18 5.61 -27.41
N ALA A 10 -30.56 5.07 -26.26
CA ALA A 10 -30.07 5.55 -24.98
C ALA A 10 -28.65 5.02 -24.74
N ALA A 11 -27.65 5.86 -25.02
CA ALA A 11 -26.26 5.59 -24.65
C ALA A 11 -26.09 5.82 -23.14
N PHE A 12 -26.04 4.75 -22.36
CA PHE A 12 -25.60 4.80 -20.98
C PHE A 12 -24.09 5.09 -20.93
N LEU A 13 -23.75 6.35 -20.67
CA LEU A 13 -22.40 6.71 -20.24
C LEU A 13 -22.21 6.19 -18.81
N ALA A 14 -21.67 4.98 -18.69
CA ALA A 14 -21.13 4.49 -17.43
C ALA A 14 -19.86 5.29 -17.13
N THR A 15 -19.96 6.36 -16.35
CA THR A 15 -18.80 7.00 -15.73
C THR A 15 -18.16 5.97 -14.79
N PRO A 16 -16.89 5.57 -14.97
CA PRO A 16 -16.23 4.77 -13.97
C PRO A 16 -16.15 5.60 -12.70
N VAL A 17 -16.91 5.22 -11.69
CA VAL A 17 -16.62 5.63 -10.32
C VAL A 17 -15.22 5.08 -10.07
N LEU A 18 -14.21 5.95 -10.05
CA LEU A 18 -12.91 5.67 -9.44
C LEU A 18 -13.19 5.47 -7.96
N GLY A 19 -13.73 4.30 -7.61
CA GLY A 19 -14.08 3.95 -6.25
C GLY A 19 -12.81 3.96 -5.43
N GLN A 20 -12.84 4.65 -4.30
CA GLN A 20 -11.89 4.43 -3.22
C GLN A 20 -11.91 2.93 -2.92
N GLN A 21 -10.87 2.22 -3.34
CA GLN A 21 -10.75 0.81 -3.02
C GLN A 21 -10.42 0.72 -1.52
N PRO A 22 -11.14 -0.10 -0.74
CA PRO A 22 -10.83 -0.26 0.67
C PRO A 22 -9.39 -0.73 0.82
N VAL A 23 -8.68 -0.14 1.77
CA VAL A 23 -7.31 -0.57 2.12
C VAL A 23 -7.39 -1.99 2.68
N PRO A 24 -6.53 -2.92 2.23
CA PRO A 24 -6.52 -4.28 2.75
C PRO A 24 -6.26 -4.29 4.27
N ALA A 25 -6.90 -5.21 5.00
CA ALA A 25 -6.80 -5.26 6.46
C ALA A 25 -5.36 -5.40 6.97
N SER A 26 -4.52 -6.20 6.31
CA SER A 26 -3.10 -6.35 6.65
C SER A 26 -2.31 -5.05 6.51
N ILE A 27 -2.60 -4.27 5.46
CA ILE A 27 -2.01 -2.95 5.23
C ILE A 27 -2.53 -1.94 6.27
N ALA A 28 -3.82 -1.98 6.59
CA ALA A 28 -4.39 -1.11 7.60
C ALA A 28 -3.78 -1.40 8.99
N ALA A 29 -3.64 -2.67 9.36
CA ALA A 29 -2.98 -3.06 10.61
C ALA A 29 -1.53 -2.55 10.67
N LEU A 30 -0.75 -2.75 9.60
CA LEU A 30 0.62 -2.24 9.51
C LEU A 30 0.68 -0.71 9.66
N VAL A 31 -0.20 0.04 8.98
CA VAL A 31 -0.25 1.50 9.12
C VAL A 31 -0.53 1.89 10.58
N GLY A 32 -1.53 1.28 11.20
CA GLY A 32 -1.87 1.56 12.60
C GLY A 32 -0.71 1.28 13.56
N GLN A 33 0.00 0.16 13.38
CA GLN A 33 1.15 -0.20 14.21
C GLN A 33 2.33 0.77 14.02
N LEU A 34 2.61 1.22 12.79
CA LEU A 34 3.66 2.21 12.53
C LEU A 34 3.31 3.59 13.10
N GLU A 35 2.05 4.01 13.04
CA GLU A 35 1.61 5.29 13.61
C GLU A 35 1.65 5.26 15.14
N GLN A 36 1.30 4.13 15.77
CA GLN A 36 1.35 3.97 17.22
C GLN A 36 2.78 3.89 17.78
N ASN A 37 3.71 3.32 17.01
CA ASN A 37 5.09 3.07 17.43
C ASN A 37 6.10 3.90 16.62
N ALA A 38 5.73 5.12 16.22
CA ALA A 38 6.53 5.95 15.31
C ALA A 38 7.93 6.26 15.84
N ASP A 39 8.10 6.31 17.17
CA ASP A 39 9.37 6.58 17.83
C ASP A 39 10.20 5.30 18.11
N GLU A 40 9.63 4.12 17.89
CA GLU A 40 10.30 2.86 18.18
C GLU A 40 11.20 2.41 17.01
N LYS A 41 12.37 1.86 17.34
CA LYS A 41 13.26 1.28 16.33
C LYS A 41 12.62 0.03 15.74
N LEU A 42 12.42 0.04 14.42
CA LEU A 42 11.89 -1.12 13.69
C LEU A 42 12.79 -2.37 13.82
N PRO A 43 12.19 -3.58 13.89
CA PRO A 43 12.91 -4.83 14.07
C PRO A 43 13.78 -5.18 12.84
N GLU A 44 15.06 -5.47 13.06
CA GLU A 44 16.02 -5.64 11.95
C GLU A 44 15.80 -6.92 11.12
N ALA A 45 15.31 -8.00 11.75
CA ALA A 45 15.13 -9.29 11.11
C ALA A 45 14.14 -9.25 9.92
N PRO A 46 12.88 -8.78 10.08
CA PRO A 46 11.96 -8.67 8.95
C PRO A 46 12.45 -7.69 7.88
N LEU A 47 13.12 -6.59 8.26
CA LEU A 47 13.69 -5.64 7.30
C LEU A 47 14.81 -6.26 6.45
N LYS A 48 15.61 -7.16 7.04
CA LYS A 48 16.65 -7.89 6.29
C LYS A 48 16.04 -8.82 5.25
N GLU A 49 14.97 -9.51 5.60
CA GLU A 49 14.27 -10.41 4.70
C GLU A 49 13.54 -9.65 3.57
N ALA A 50 12.95 -8.51 3.92
CA ALA A 50 12.39 -7.59 2.95
C ALA A 50 13.44 -7.13 1.92
N ARG A 51 14.60 -6.64 2.38
CA ARG A 51 15.71 -6.24 1.50
C ARG A 51 16.19 -7.38 0.60
N ARG A 52 16.25 -8.62 1.12
CA ARG A 52 16.68 -9.80 0.35
C ARG A 52 15.76 -10.08 -0.84
N THR A 53 14.47 -9.83 -0.68
CA THR A 53 13.44 -10.15 -1.68
C THR A 53 13.06 -8.94 -2.55
N PHE A 54 13.46 -7.75 -2.15
CA PHE A 54 13.08 -6.49 -2.79
C PHE A 54 13.47 -6.38 -4.27
N ALA A 55 14.68 -6.80 -4.64
CA ALA A 55 15.15 -6.74 -6.03
C ALA A 55 14.25 -7.55 -6.98
N GLN A 56 13.71 -8.68 -6.52
CA GLN A 56 12.78 -9.49 -7.29
C GLN A 56 11.44 -8.75 -7.49
N THR A 57 10.93 -8.08 -6.45
CA THR A 57 9.69 -7.30 -6.52
C THR A 57 9.82 -6.12 -7.46
N ARG A 58 10.94 -5.38 -7.38
CA ARG A 58 11.26 -4.30 -8.33
C ARG A 58 11.23 -4.81 -9.78
N GLN A 59 11.90 -5.93 -10.04
CA GLN A 59 11.93 -6.52 -11.39
C GLN A 59 10.54 -6.95 -11.88
N ARG A 60 9.67 -7.44 -10.98
CA ARG A 60 8.28 -7.75 -11.33
C ARG A 60 7.49 -6.49 -11.64
N TYR A 61 7.63 -5.44 -10.84
CA TYR A 61 6.98 -4.16 -11.09
C TYR A 61 7.38 -3.59 -12.45
N SER A 62 8.68 -3.60 -12.79
CA SER A 62 9.19 -3.07 -14.07
C SER A 62 8.71 -3.87 -15.29
N ARG A 63 8.26 -5.12 -15.11
CA ARG A 63 7.66 -5.95 -16.17
C ARG A 63 6.14 -5.78 -16.29
N GLY A 64 5.56 -4.97 -15.41
CA GLY A 64 4.11 -4.87 -15.23
C GLY A 64 3.60 -5.91 -14.23
N LEU A 65 2.75 -5.45 -13.32
CA LEU A 65 2.05 -6.33 -12.37
C LEU A 65 0.80 -6.92 -13.03
N PRO A 66 0.33 -8.10 -12.57
CA PRO A 66 -0.95 -8.64 -13.00
C PRO A 66 -2.09 -7.62 -12.77
N PRO A 67 -3.07 -7.52 -13.69
CA PRO A 67 -4.16 -6.55 -13.57
C PRO A 67 -4.86 -6.62 -12.21
N GLY A 68 -5.12 -5.45 -11.61
CA GLY A 68 -5.75 -5.31 -10.31
C GLY A 68 -4.84 -5.60 -9.10
N SER A 69 -3.58 -5.99 -9.32
CA SER A 69 -2.61 -6.09 -8.22
C SER A 69 -2.20 -4.70 -7.74
N GLN A 70 -1.86 -4.59 -6.47
CA GLN A 70 -1.44 -3.35 -5.83
C GLN A 70 -0.11 -3.59 -5.11
N LEU A 71 0.85 -2.70 -5.35
CA LEU A 71 2.13 -2.70 -4.65
C LEU A 71 2.14 -1.60 -3.59
N TYR A 72 2.51 -1.99 -2.38
CA TYR A 72 2.74 -1.11 -1.25
C TYR A 72 4.21 -1.17 -0.85
N LEU A 73 4.78 -0.05 -0.45
CA LEU A 73 6.13 0.05 0.08
C LEU A 73 6.07 0.72 1.45
N THR A 74 6.72 0.12 2.44
CA THR A 74 7.05 0.81 3.68
C THR A 74 8.35 1.55 3.44
N ALA A 75 8.37 2.86 3.62
CA ALA A 75 9.54 3.70 3.35
C ALA A 75 9.77 4.70 4.48
N GLN A 76 11.04 5.05 4.70
CA GLN A 76 11.41 6.14 5.60
C GLN A 76 11.30 7.47 4.84
N ILE A 77 10.33 8.31 5.21
CA ILE A 77 10.08 9.61 4.57
C ILE A 77 10.19 10.72 5.62
N LEU A 78 10.65 11.91 5.23
CA LEU A 78 10.66 13.07 6.13
C LEU A 78 9.23 13.60 6.30
N ASN A 79 8.80 13.79 7.54
CA ASN A 79 7.56 14.49 7.85
C ASN A 79 7.73 16.02 7.77
N GLU A 80 6.66 16.76 8.10
CA GLU A 80 6.65 18.23 8.04
C GLU A 80 7.71 18.89 8.95
N ALA A 81 8.12 18.21 10.02
CA ALA A 81 9.18 18.64 10.93
C ALA A 81 10.58 18.21 10.48
N ALA A 82 10.71 17.67 9.26
CA ALA A 82 11.94 17.08 8.72
C ALA A 82 12.50 15.92 9.57
N VAL A 83 11.63 15.22 10.29
CA VAL A 83 11.97 14.00 11.03
C VAL A 83 11.65 12.79 10.16
N PRO A 84 12.58 11.84 9.97
CA PRO A 84 12.29 10.60 9.26
C PRO A 84 11.22 9.79 10.01
N GLU A 85 10.15 9.39 9.32
CA GLU A 85 9.11 8.48 9.82
C GLU A 85 8.86 7.33 8.83
N PRO A 86 8.61 6.10 9.31
CA PRO A 86 8.20 5.01 8.45
C PRO A 86 6.73 5.17 8.05
N VAL A 87 6.45 5.16 6.75
CA VAL A 87 5.08 5.25 6.21
C VAL A 87 4.83 4.17 5.17
N VAL A 88 3.58 3.74 5.03
CA VAL A 88 3.15 2.84 3.95
C VAL A 88 2.67 3.66 2.76
N VAL A 89 3.23 3.39 1.58
CA VAL A 89 2.91 4.09 0.34
C VAL A 89 2.37 3.10 -0.67
N ARG A 90 1.18 3.37 -1.21
CA ARG A 90 0.67 2.69 -2.41
C ARG A 90 1.37 3.25 -3.64
N VAL A 91 2.10 2.39 -4.34
CA VAL A 91 2.93 2.79 -5.49
C VAL A 91 2.04 3.19 -6.67
N ALA A 92 2.30 4.37 -7.23
CA ALA A 92 1.68 4.86 -8.46
C ALA A 92 2.63 4.68 -9.65
N SER A 93 3.90 5.04 -9.50
CA SER A 93 4.96 4.80 -10.48
C SER A 93 6.30 4.51 -9.80
N TRP A 94 7.17 3.78 -10.51
CA TRP A 94 8.52 3.49 -10.06
C TRP A 94 9.45 3.40 -11.26
N GLU A 95 10.29 4.41 -11.43
CA GLU A 95 11.17 4.57 -12.59
C GLU A 95 12.51 5.15 -12.15
N ALA A 96 13.60 4.71 -12.78
CA ALA A 96 14.95 5.23 -12.53
C ALA A 96 15.40 5.29 -11.05
N GLY A 97 14.88 4.39 -10.19
CA GLY A 97 15.20 4.36 -8.76
C GLY A 97 14.37 5.32 -7.91
N ARG A 98 13.42 6.03 -8.51
CA ARG A 98 12.49 6.94 -7.87
C ARG A 98 11.10 6.33 -7.81
N VAL A 99 10.46 6.45 -6.66
CA VAL A 99 9.09 5.98 -6.43
C VAL A 99 8.18 7.19 -6.23
N VAL A 100 7.05 7.19 -6.92
CA VAL A 100 5.93 8.09 -6.67
C VAL A 100 4.73 7.27 -6.26
N GLY A 101 4.01 7.72 -5.25
CA GLY A 101 2.85 7.02 -4.75
C GLY A 101 2.01 7.89 -3.84
N HIS A 102 1.13 7.24 -3.09
CA HIS A 102 0.30 7.93 -2.11
C HIS A 102 0.43 7.25 -0.75
N ILE A 103 0.72 8.04 0.28
CA ILE A 103 0.78 7.61 1.67
C ILE A 103 -0.60 7.10 2.07
N VAL A 104 -0.64 5.87 2.57
CA VAL A 104 -1.84 5.26 3.13
C VAL A 104 -2.02 5.83 4.53
N ARG A 105 -3.16 6.49 4.76
CA ARG A 105 -3.58 7.03 6.06
C ARG A 105 -4.94 6.45 6.42
N LEU A 106 -5.16 6.23 7.71
CA LEU A 106 -6.42 5.70 8.22
C LEU A 106 -7.17 6.76 9.02
N HIS A 107 -8.48 6.74 8.93
CA HIS A 107 -9.38 7.39 9.87
C HIS A 107 -9.39 6.60 11.18
N SER A 108 -9.89 7.22 12.24
CA SER A 108 -10.05 6.57 13.55
C SER A 108 -10.96 5.34 13.53
N ASP A 109 -11.79 5.18 12.50
CA ASP A 109 -12.64 4.01 12.27
C ASP A 109 -11.98 2.94 11.38
N GLY A 110 -10.70 3.12 11.02
CA GLY A 110 -9.93 2.22 10.16
C GLY A 110 -10.19 2.39 8.66
N THR A 111 -11.01 3.35 8.23
CA THR A 111 -11.23 3.61 6.81
C THR A 111 -10.11 4.45 6.20
N SER A 112 -9.84 4.30 4.90
CA SER A 112 -8.77 5.06 4.25
C SER A 112 -9.12 6.54 4.10
N VAL A 113 -8.20 7.41 4.51
CA VAL A 113 -8.26 8.87 4.26
C VAL A 113 -7.79 9.16 2.82
N ALA A 114 -8.11 10.35 2.32
CA ALA A 114 -7.47 10.91 1.13
C ALA A 114 -5.93 10.79 1.24
N ALA A 115 -5.34 10.10 0.29
CA ALA A 115 -3.94 9.70 0.35
C ALA A 115 -3.02 10.86 -0.05
N ALA A 116 -2.08 11.24 0.81
CA ALA A 116 -1.13 12.31 0.53
C ALA A 116 -0.08 11.83 -0.50
N PRO A 117 0.31 12.64 -1.50
CA PRO A 117 1.35 12.24 -2.44
C PRO A 117 2.70 12.06 -1.72
N ALA A 118 3.47 11.08 -2.14
CA ALA A 118 4.84 10.85 -1.69
C ALA A 118 5.76 10.58 -2.87
N GLU A 119 6.97 11.10 -2.77
CA GLU A 119 8.05 10.88 -3.71
C GLU A 119 9.34 10.64 -2.92
N PHE A 120 10.03 9.53 -3.23
CA PHE A 120 11.23 9.14 -2.52
C PHE A 120 12.13 8.25 -3.38
N GLU A 121 13.40 8.17 -2.98
CA GLU A 121 14.38 7.28 -3.60
C GLU A 121 14.19 5.85 -3.09
N GLU A 122 14.44 4.87 -3.95
CA GLU A 122 14.34 3.44 -3.66
C GLU A 122 15.15 3.02 -2.42
N ALA A 123 16.26 3.73 -2.14
CA ALA A 123 17.09 3.50 -0.96
C ALA A 123 16.36 3.75 0.37
N ALA A 124 15.25 4.49 0.37
CA ALA A 124 14.42 4.73 1.54
C ALA A 124 13.45 3.57 1.86
N VAL A 125 13.34 2.56 0.98
CA VAL A 125 12.42 1.43 1.18
C VAL A 125 12.91 0.50 2.28
N LEU A 126 12.02 0.21 3.22
CA LEU A 126 12.21 -0.65 4.37
C LEU A 126 11.57 -2.04 4.14
N ASP A 127 10.36 -2.07 3.57
CA ASP A 127 9.62 -3.29 3.24
C ASP A 127 8.69 -3.10 2.04
N TRP A 128 8.16 -4.19 1.50
CA TRP A 128 7.26 -4.21 0.36
C TRP A 128 6.13 -5.22 0.54
N ALA A 129 4.94 -4.91 0.04
CA ALA A 129 3.81 -5.84 0.01
C ALA A 129 3.13 -5.80 -1.36
N LEU A 130 3.00 -6.95 -2.01
CA LEU A 130 2.24 -7.10 -3.25
C LEU A 130 0.93 -7.82 -2.95
N LEU A 131 -0.17 -7.10 -3.11
CA LEU A 131 -1.50 -7.64 -2.96
C LEU A 131 -2.09 -8.00 -4.33
N ARG A 132 -2.60 -9.21 -4.47
CA ARG A 132 -3.26 -9.68 -5.69
C ARG A 132 -4.79 -9.59 -5.56
N PRO A 133 -5.55 -9.55 -6.68
CA PRO A 133 -7.00 -9.47 -6.65
C PRO A 133 -7.71 -10.63 -5.93
N ASN A 134 -7.09 -11.79 -5.87
CA ASN A 134 -7.60 -12.97 -5.16
C ASN A 134 -7.37 -12.91 -3.63
N GLY A 135 -6.85 -11.79 -3.11
CA GLY A 135 -6.55 -11.59 -1.70
C GLY A 135 -5.19 -12.16 -1.25
N SER A 136 -4.42 -12.82 -2.13
CA SER A 136 -3.10 -13.31 -1.74
C SER A 136 -2.12 -12.15 -1.61
N GLU A 137 -1.33 -12.18 -0.54
CA GLU A 137 -0.30 -11.20 -0.23
C GLU A 137 1.10 -11.84 -0.29
N GLU A 138 2.01 -11.18 -1.00
CA GLU A 138 3.44 -11.49 -1.00
C GLU A 138 4.24 -10.37 -0.34
N GLY A 139 5.36 -10.71 0.30
CA GLY A 139 6.13 -9.76 1.10
C GLY A 139 5.44 -9.48 2.43
N ASN A 140 5.36 -8.20 2.80
CA ASN A 140 4.84 -7.71 4.08
C ASN A 140 5.55 -8.35 5.27
N HIS A 141 6.88 -8.40 5.22
CA HIS A 141 7.67 -9.08 6.24
C HIS A 141 7.59 -8.36 7.58
N LEU A 142 7.58 -7.02 7.56
CA LEU A 142 7.45 -6.20 8.74
C LEU A 142 6.05 -6.33 9.34
N GLY A 143 4.99 -6.20 8.54
CA GLY A 143 3.62 -6.31 9.05
C GLY A 143 3.32 -7.68 9.64
N LYS A 144 3.74 -8.76 8.97
CA LYS A 144 3.58 -10.13 9.49
C LYS A 144 4.35 -10.36 10.79
N PHE A 145 5.52 -9.75 10.92
CA PHE A 145 6.30 -9.83 12.15
C PHE A 145 5.59 -9.12 13.29
N LEU A 146 5.16 -7.86 13.09
CA LEU A 146 4.47 -7.08 14.12
C LEU A 146 3.13 -7.71 14.53
N GLU A 147 2.36 -8.24 13.57
CA GLU A 147 1.14 -9.02 13.86
C GLU A 147 1.44 -10.25 14.74
N LEU A 148 2.54 -10.95 14.47
CA LEU A 148 2.93 -12.12 15.27
C LEU A 148 3.32 -11.73 16.70
N GLU A 149 4.13 -10.67 16.86
CA GLU A 149 4.52 -10.15 18.17
C GLU A 149 3.32 -9.73 19.00
N GLU A 150 2.37 -9.00 18.40
CA GLU A 150 1.12 -8.60 19.06
C GLU A 150 0.31 -9.83 19.53
N ARG A 151 0.21 -10.86 18.70
CA ARG A 151 -0.47 -12.11 19.05
C ARG A 151 0.24 -12.87 20.16
N LEU A 152 1.58 -12.88 20.16
CA LEU A 152 2.38 -13.52 21.22
C LEU A 152 2.23 -12.78 22.56
N ALA A 153 2.23 -11.45 22.54
CA ALA A 153 1.99 -10.64 23.73
C ALA A 153 0.59 -10.93 24.32
N ALA A 154 -0.44 -10.95 23.48
CA ALA A 154 -1.81 -11.23 23.91
C ALA A 154 -1.99 -12.63 24.56
N LEU A 155 -1.19 -13.62 24.15
CA LEU A 155 -1.18 -14.96 24.75
C LEU A 155 -0.40 -15.04 26.06
N SER A 156 0.54 -14.12 26.29
CA SER A 156 1.40 -14.11 27.48
C SER A 156 0.76 -13.39 28.68
N ASP A 157 -0.25 -12.56 28.40
CA ASP A 157 -1.04 -11.84 29.41
C ASP A 157 -2.19 -12.68 30.01
N HIS A 158 -2.27 -13.97 29.68
CA HIS A 158 -3.23 -14.95 30.22
C HIS A 158 -2.51 -16.06 31.01
#